data_AF-A0A838UC66-F1
#
_entry.id   AF-A0A838UC66-F1
#
_cell.length_a   1.000
_cell.length_b   1.000
_cell.length_c   1.000
_cell.angle_alpha   90.00
_cell.angle_beta   90.00
_cell.angle_gamma   90.00
#
_symmetry.space_group_name_H-M   'P 1'
#
loop_
_entity.id
_entity.type
_entity.pdbx_description
1 polymer ?
#
loop_
_entity_poly.entity_id
_entity_poly.type
_entity_poly.pdbx_seq_one_letter_code
_entity_poly.pdbx_strand_id
1 'polypeptide(L)'
;MNTDRTPTFLMANLGSEFIRLYVALEGTDLVRIEESRARAMRIIDTLPLHPELKGRTDEIEILRNVLEDSILSKPRYRINKNDLEAYFAPFALRVLG
;
A
#
# COMPACT_ATOMS: atom_id res chain seq x y z
N MET A 1 -10.40 21.90 -0.64
CA MET A 1 -10.28 20.79 -1.60
C MET A 1 -10.02 19.54 -0.77
N ASN A 2 -10.88 18.52 -0.82
CA ASN A 2 -10.67 17.28 -0.04
C ASN A 2 -9.56 16.45 -0.71
N THR A 3 -8.30 16.83 -0.45
CA THR A 3 -7.09 16.16 -0.94
C THR A 3 -7.00 14.70 -0.51
N ASP A 4 -7.64 14.37 0.62
CA ASP A 4 -7.62 13.05 1.24
C ASP A 4 -8.24 11.92 0.39
N ARG A 5 -8.91 12.27 -0.71
CA ARG A 5 -9.58 11.34 -1.62
C ARG A 5 -9.00 11.34 -3.02
N THR A 6 -7.83 11.94 -3.25
CA THR A 6 -7.18 11.84 -4.56
C THR A 6 -6.45 10.50 -4.68
N PRO A 7 -6.35 9.91 -5.89
CA PRO A 7 -5.53 8.71 -6.12
C PRO A 7 -4.10 8.86 -5.60
N THR A 8 -3.49 10.04 -5.79
CA THR A 8 -2.13 10.33 -5.30
C THR A 8 -2.04 10.24 -3.77
N PHE A 9 -3.02 10.80 -3.06
CA PHE A 9 -3.05 10.72 -1.60
C PHE A 9 -3.31 9.31 -1.10
N LEU A 10 -4.23 8.58 -1.74
CA LEU A 10 -4.48 7.17 -1.44
C LEU A 10 -3.22 6.32 -1.65
N MET A 11 -2.47 6.52 -2.74
CA MET A 11 -1.21 5.82 -2.98
C MET A 11 -0.13 6.19 -1.94
N ALA A 12 -0.02 7.45 -1.52
CA ALA A 12 0.90 7.85 -0.46
C ALA A 12 0.56 7.19 0.89
N ASN A 13 -0.74 7.12 1.23
CA ASN A 13 -1.20 6.42 2.42
C ASN A 13 -0.99 4.91 2.33
N LEU A 14 -1.22 4.33 1.15
CA LEU A 14 -0.97 2.91 0.91
C LEU A 14 0.50 2.57 1.17
N GLY A 15 1.42 3.39 0.66
CA GLY A 15 2.85 3.23 0.94
C GLY A 15 3.19 3.30 2.43
N SER A 16 2.57 4.24 3.16
CA SER A 16 2.74 4.33 4.61
C SER A 16 2.27 3.06 5.33
N GLU A 17 1.13 2.48 4.92
CA GLU A 17 0.63 1.24 5.53
C GLU A 17 1.44 0.01 5.15
N PHE A 18 1.99 -0.07 3.94
CA PHE A 18 2.96 -1.10 3.56
C PHE A 18 4.21 -1.02 4.43
N ILE A 19 4.79 0.16 4.62
CA ILE A 19 5.98 0.33 5.47
C ILE A 19 5.66 -0.09 6.92
N ARG A 20 4.52 0.33 7.48
CA ARG A 20 4.08 -0.09 8.83
C ARG A 20 3.91 -1.60 8.94
N LEU A 21 3.29 -2.23 7.94
CA LEU A 21 3.10 -3.68 7.88
C LEU A 21 4.45 -4.40 7.90
N TYR A 22 5.40 -3.97 7.07
CA TYR A 22 6.74 -4.59 7.02
C TYR A 22 7.50 -4.47 8.33
N VAL A 23 7.48 -3.29 8.96
CA VAL A 23 8.08 -3.11 10.29
C VAL A 23 7.40 -3.99 11.34
N ALA A 24 6.08 -4.16 11.27
CA ALA A 24 5.35 -5.02 12.19
C ALA A 24 5.64 -6.51 11.96
N LEU A 25 5.84 -6.94 10.70
CA LEU A 25 6.25 -8.29 10.33
C LEU A 25 7.65 -8.62 10.87
N GLU A 26 8.60 -7.69 10.80
CA GLU A 26 9.93 -7.83 11.41
C GLU A 26 9.86 -7.96 12.95
N GLY A 27 8.95 -7.21 13.58
CA GLY A 27 8.75 -7.20 15.03
C GLY A 27 7.81 -8.29 15.57
N THR A 28 7.16 -9.08 14.70
CA THR A 28 6.13 -10.06 15.07
C THR A 28 4.90 -9.48 15.81
N ASP A 29 4.61 -8.19 15.65
CA ASP A 29 3.48 -7.51 16.29
C ASP A 29 2.19 -7.82 15.53
N LEU A 30 1.52 -8.90 15.92
CA LEU A 30 0.32 -9.43 15.25
C LEU A 30 -0.83 -8.40 15.17
N VAL A 31 -0.97 -7.54 16.19
CA VAL A 31 -2.01 -6.51 16.21
C VAL A 31 -1.73 -5.47 15.13
N ARG A 32 -0.48 -4.97 15.08
CA ARG A 32 -0.09 -3.99 14.07
C ARG A 32 -0.09 -4.56 12.66
N ILE A 33 0.26 -5.83 12.49
CA ILE A 33 0.17 -6.53 11.21
C ILE A 33 -1.27 -6.48 10.69
N GLU A 34 -2.24 -6.92 11.49
CA GLU A 34 -3.63 -6.98 11.05
C GLU A 34 -4.21 -5.57 10.83
N GLU A 35 -3.91 -4.62 11.71
CA GLU A 35 -4.38 -3.25 11.55
C GLU A 35 -3.87 -2.59 10.26
N SER A 36 -2.56 -2.68 9.98
CA SER A 36 -1.98 -2.08 8.78
C SER A 36 -2.41 -2.81 7.52
N ARG A 37 -2.54 -4.14 7.57
CA ARG A 37 -3.13 -4.92 6.48
C ARG A 37 -4.56 -4.47 6.18
N ALA A 38 -5.41 -4.34 7.20
CA ALA A 38 -6.80 -3.93 7.03
C ALA A 38 -6.93 -2.50 6.49
N ARG A 39 -6.03 -1.59 6.88
CA ARG A 39 -5.96 -0.22 6.31
C ARG A 39 -5.49 -0.25 4.85
N ALA A 40 -4.41 -0.96 4.54
CA ALA A 40 -3.90 -1.10 3.18
C ALA A 40 -4.94 -1.70 2.23
N MET A 41 -5.62 -2.76 2.65
CA MET A 41 -6.66 -3.43 1.85
C MET A 41 -7.82 -2.48 1.53
N ARG A 42 -8.30 -1.72 2.53
CA ARG A 42 -9.35 -0.71 2.30
C ARG A 42 -8.95 0.36 1.28
N ILE A 43 -7.68 0.78 1.30
CA ILE A 43 -7.17 1.74 0.33
C ILE A 43 -7.16 1.12 -1.07
N ILE A 44 -6.64 -0.11 -1.20
CA ILE A 44 -6.64 -0.88 -2.45
C ILE A 44 -8.04 -1.05 -3.02
N ASP A 45 -9.04 -1.38 -2.18
CA ASP A 45 -10.44 -1.51 -2.60
C ASP A 45 -11.06 -0.17 -3.03
N THR A 46 -10.53 0.96 -2.53
CA THR A 46 -11.01 2.29 -2.87
C THR A 46 -10.42 2.80 -4.19
N LEU A 47 -9.17 2.44 -4.53
CA LEU A 47 -8.48 2.93 -5.73
C LEU A 47 -9.29 2.74 -7.04
N PRO A 48 -9.90 1.57 -7.35
CA PRO A 48 -10.67 1.36 -8.57
C PRO A 48 -11.90 2.26 -8.71
N LEU A 49 -12.39 2.84 -7.61
CA LEU A 49 -13.55 3.73 -7.61
C LEU A 49 -13.23 5.12 -8.17
N HIS A 50 -11.94 5.44 -8.34
CA HIS A 50 -11.51 6.72 -8.89
C HIS A 50 -11.45 6.68 -10.43
N PRO A 51 -12.16 7.58 -11.13
CA PRO A 51 -12.20 7.59 -12.59
C PRO A 51 -10.83 7.82 -13.24
N GLU A 52 -9.93 8.52 -12.56
CA GLU A 52 -8.54 8.77 -12.96
C GLU A 52 -7.69 7.49 -13.07
N LEU A 53 -8.10 6.41 -12.40
CA LEU A 53 -7.41 5.12 -12.40
C LEU A 53 -8.07 4.09 -13.33
N LYS A 54 -9.08 4.50 -14.10
CA LYS A 54 -9.74 3.63 -15.08
C LYS A 54 -8.71 3.05 -16.06
N GLY A 55 -8.61 1.73 -16.13
CA GLY A 55 -7.63 1.02 -16.96
C GLY A 55 -6.29 0.71 -16.28
N ARG A 56 -6.08 1.12 -15.03
CA ARG A 56 -4.92 0.71 -14.19
C ARG A 56 -5.26 -0.43 -13.24
N THR A 57 -6.24 -1.25 -13.60
CA THR A 57 -6.69 -2.40 -12.80
C THR A 57 -5.56 -3.37 -12.49
N ASP A 58 -4.67 -3.60 -13.45
CA ASP A 58 -3.58 -4.57 -13.32
C ASP A 58 -2.58 -4.16 -12.24
N GLU A 59 -2.28 -2.87 -12.12
CA GLU A 59 -1.39 -2.36 -11.07
C GLU A 59 -2.02 -2.47 -9.69
N ILE A 60 -3.32 -2.18 -9.58
CA ILE A 60 -4.07 -2.32 -8.32
C ILE A 60 -4.10 -3.80 -7.89
N GLU A 61 -4.31 -4.72 -8.83
CA GLU A 61 -4.27 -6.16 -8.56
C GLU A 61 -2.85 -6.63 -8.17
N ILE A 62 -1.79 -6.09 -8.78
CA ILE A 62 -0.41 -6.37 -8.34
C ILE A 62 -0.21 -5.92 -6.88
N LEU A 63 -0.69 -4.73 -6.51
CA LEU A 63 -0.59 -4.23 -5.14
C LEU A 63 -1.36 -5.11 -4.15
N ARG A 64 -2.56 -5.58 -4.54
CA ARG A 64 -3.34 -6.55 -3.76
C ARG A 64 -2.55 -7.85 -3.56
N ASN A 65 -2.02 -8.43 -4.64
CA ASN A 65 -1.26 -9.67 -4.60
C ASN A 65 0.00 -9.53 -3.73
N VAL A 66 0.71 -8.40 -3.81
CA VAL A 66 1.87 -8.11 -2.96
C VAL A 66 1.47 -8.00 -1.48
N LEU A 67 0.36 -7.33 -1.17
CA LEU A 67 -0.14 -7.23 0.21
C LEU A 67 -0.49 -8.61 0.78
N GLU A 68 -1.24 -9.41 0.03
CA GLU A 68 -1.66 -10.73 0.46
C GLU A 68 -0.49 -11.71 0.59
N ASP A 69 0.48 -11.66 -0.32
CA ASP A 69 1.68 -12.48 -0.26
C ASP A 69 2.58 -12.12 0.94
N SER A 70 2.66 -10.83 1.29
CA SER A 70 3.55 -10.34 2.36
C SER A 70 3.25 -10.91 3.75
N ILE A 71 2.01 -11.35 3.99
CA ILE A 71 1.56 -11.91 5.28
C ILE A 71 1.59 -13.43 5.31
N LEU A 72 1.98 -14.09 4.22
CA LEU A 72 2.13 -15.53 4.19
C LEU A 72 3.35 -15.94 5.03
N SER A 73 3.29 -17.14 5.62
CA SER A 73 4.43 -17.70 6.34
C SER A 73 5.67 -17.93 5.44
N LYS A 74 5.45 -18.00 4.12
CA LYS A 74 6.48 -18.09 3.09
C LYS A 74 6.08 -17.21 1.89
N PRO A 75 6.38 -15.91 1.92
CA PRO A 75 6.08 -15.00 0.82
C PRO A 75 6.79 -15.44 -0.46
N ARG A 76 6.10 -15.36 -1.59
CA ARG A 76 6.64 -15.62 -2.92
C ARG A 76 7.52 -14.46 -3.40
N TYR A 77 7.11 -13.24 -3.11
CA TYR A 77 7.82 -12.03 -3.50
C TYR A 77 8.82 -11.66 -2.40
N ARG A 78 10.07 -11.39 -2.80
CA ARG A 78 11.08 -10.83 -1.92
C ARG A 78 11.13 -9.33 -2.10
N ILE A 79 10.15 -8.66 -1.51
CA ILE A 79 10.08 -7.20 -1.49
C ILE A 79 10.66 -6.74 -0.17
N ASN A 80 11.57 -5.77 -0.20
CA ASN A 80 12.11 -5.17 1.00
C ASN A 80 11.59 -3.74 1.18
N LYS A 81 11.90 -3.14 2.33
CA LYS A 81 11.49 -1.77 2.66
C LYS A 81 11.95 -0.74 1.61
N ASN A 82 13.17 -0.85 1.09
CA ASN A 82 13.70 0.09 0.09
C ASN A 82 12.93 0.00 -1.23
N ASP A 83 12.48 -1.19 -1.63
CA ASP A 83 11.67 -1.37 -2.85
C ASP A 83 10.32 -0.65 -2.70
N LEU A 84 9.69 -0.77 -1.54
CA LEU A 84 8.43 -0.08 -1.22
C LEU A 84 8.62 1.44 -1.17
N GLU A 85 9.67 1.91 -0.48
CA GLU A 85 9.99 3.33 -0.42
C GLU A 85 10.24 3.91 -1.82
N ALA A 86 11.01 3.23 -2.67
CA ALA A 86 11.26 3.66 -4.03
C ALA A 86 9.98 3.73 -4.87
N TYR A 87 9.07 2.75 -4.74
CA TYR A 87 7.80 2.74 -5.47
C TYR A 87 6.84 3.82 -4.98
N PHE A 88 6.73 4.03 -3.65
CA PHE A 88 5.74 4.95 -3.07
C PHE A 88 6.22 6.40 -2.91
N ALA A 89 7.53 6.66 -2.87
CA ALA A 89 8.09 8.00 -2.67
C ALA A 89 7.57 9.07 -3.66
N PRO A 90 7.41 8.80 -4.97
CA PRO A 90 6.87 9.79 -5.90
C PRO A 90 5.46 10.27 -5.53
N PHE A 91 4.63 9.41 -4.94
CA PHE A 91 3.28 9.80 -4.51
C PHE A 91 3.32 10.65 -3.24
N ALA A 92 4.17 10.28 -2.27
CA ALA A 92 4.36 11.06 -1.04
C ALA A 92 4.87 12.47 -1.34
N LEU A 93 5.86 12.61 -2.24
CA LEU A 93 6.40 13.90 -2.64
C LEU A 93 5.36 14.80 -3.31
N ARG A 94 4.46 14.23 -4.12
CA ARG A 94 3.36 14.98 -4.76
C ARG A 94 2.28 15.44 -3.79
N VAL A 95 2.15 14.81 -2.62
CA VAL A 95 1.22 15.25 -1.57
C VAL A 95 1.82 16.40 -0.75
N LEU A 96 3.14 16.40 -0.57
CA LEU A 96 3.87 17.37 0.26
C LEU A 96 4.31 18.64 -0.49
N GLY A 97 4.37 18.60 -1.82
CA GLY A 97 4.68 19.73 -2.69
C GLY A 97 3.44 20.50 -3.14
#